data_AF-A0AAV8RDR4-F1
#
_entry.id   AF-A0AAV8RDR4-F1
#
_cell.length_a   1.000
_cell.length_b   1.000
_cell.length_c   1.000
_cell.angle_alpha   90.00
_cell.angle_beta   90.00
_cell.angle_gamma   90.00
#
_symmetry.space_group_name_H-M   'P 1'
#
loop_
_entity.id
_entity.type
_entity.pdbx_description
1 polymer ?
#
loop_
_entity_poly.entity_id
_entity_poly.type
_entity_poly.pdbx_seq_one_letter_code
_entity_poly.pdbx_strand_id
1 'polypeptide(L)'
;MNSILVLSVQHPQILNGKFMRKSWQSVQLLAEIGMTIDDTATILSSHAHVLGSCSYKKPDVLESLNLSAERLCEIIKKDPRQFSVLLSSKNVDNLPKFDGNFLQEKTKFLLKLGFVENSDEMAKEHCKFRGRGDQPQERFDCLANAGLDCHTVSEMIKSVPTIINLSVDLIKKKIGYLLNHLGYPLESLVVFPTFLFYDMEKMKLRFSMYFWLKERVVVIHTNKRKMVNIYCSLEHNSGILG
;
A
#
# COMPACT_ATOMS: atom_id res chain seq x y z
N MET A 1 -29.45 4.21 -28.87
CA MET A 1 -28.13 3.56 -29.07
C MET A 1 -27.77 2.84 -27.78
N ASN A 2 -27.43 1.55 -27.86
CA ASN A 2 -27.27 0.67 -26.69
C ASN A 2 -26.25 1.20 -25.68
N SER A 3 -26.73 1.72 -24.54
CA SER A 3 -25.90 2.27 -23.46
C SER A 3 -24.86 1.26 -22.95
N ILE A 4 -25.15 -0.04 -23.03
CA ILE A 4 -24.22 -1.13 -22.69
C ILE A 4 -23.04 -1.18 -23.67
N LEU A 5 -23.26 -0.94 -24.96
CA LEU A 5 -22.18 -0.93 -25.96
C LEU A 5 -21.25 0.27 -25.71
N VAL A 6 -21.81 1.44 -25.39
CA VAL A 6 -21.01 2.63 -25.05
C VAL A 6 -20.16 2.38 -23.80
N LEU A 7 -20.77 1.82 -22.75
CA LEU A 7 -20.08 1.39 -21.53
C LEU A 7 -18.94 0.40 -21.82
N SER A 8 -19.17 -0.58 -22.70
CA SER A 8 -18.15 -1.58 -23.06
C SER A 8 -16.98 -0.99 -23.84
N VAL A 9 -17.20 0.06 -24.62
CA VAL A 9 -16.15 0.79 -25.35
C VAL A 9 -15.34 1.66 -24.41
N GLN A 10 -16.00 2.35 -23.46
CA GLN A 10 -15.33 3.21 -22.48
C GLN A 10 -14.59 2.40 -21.40
N HIS A 11 -15.11 1.22 -21.05
CA HIS A 11 -14.55 0.34 -20.03
C HIS A 11 -14.54 -1.12 -20.51
N PRO A 12 -13.57 -1.51 -21.36
CA PRO A 12 -13.46 -2.88 -21.90
C PRO A 12 -13.40 -3.97 -20.84
N GLN A 13 -12.93 -3.66 -19.63
CA GLN A 13 -12.88 -4.57 -18.48
C GLN A 13 -14.26 -5.08 -18.03
N ILE A 14 -15.35 -4.38 -18.39
CA ILE A 14 -16.75 -4.85 -18.24
C ILE A 14 -17.00 -6.13 -19.05
N LEU A 15 -16.18 -6.49 -20.04
CA LEU A 15 -16.34 -7.76 -20.74
C LEU A 15 -15.71 -8.94 -19.99
N ASN A 16 -14.95 -8.69 -18.92
CA ASN A 16 -14.37 -9.73 -18.09
C ASN A 16 -15.39 -10.22 -17.04
N GLY A 17 -15.76 -11.51 -17.11
CA GLY A 17 -16.75 -12.10 -16.20
C GLY A 17 -16.44 -11.98 -14.70
N LYS A 18 -15.16 -11.96 -14.30
CA LYS A 18 -14.78 -11.74 -12.89
C LYS A 18 -15.00 -10.29 -12.47
N PHE A 19 -14.62 -9.35 -13.33
CA PHE A 19 -14.80 -7.92 -13.11
C PHE A 19 -16.30 -7.59 -13.04
N MET A 20 -17.08 -8.09 -14.01
CA MET A 20 -18.54 -7.89 -14.03
C MET A 20 -19.25 -8.36 -12.79
N ARG A 21 -18.86 -9.54 -12.29
CA ARG A 21 -19.45 -10.07 -11.05
C ARG A 21 -19.20 -9.12 -9.88
N LYS A 22 -17.99 -8.57 -9.76
CA LYS A 22 -17.65 -7.59 -8.73
C LYS A 22 -18.38 -6.27 -8.92
N SER A 23 -18.42 -5.74 -10.14
CA SER A 23 -19.16 -4.53 -10.47
C SER A 23 -20.64 -4.67 -10.13
N TRP A 24 -21.26 -5.82 -10.45
CA TRP A 24 -22.65 -6.09 -10.14
C TRP A 24 -22.89 -6.16 -8.63
N GLN A 25 -22.00 -6.81 -7.88
CA GLN A 25 -22.06 -6.79 -6.43
C GLN A 25 -22.03 -5.34 -5.91
N SER A 26 -21.10 -4.53 -6.38
CA SER A 26 -21.01 -3.12 -6.00
C SER A 26 -22.28 -2.33 -6.31
N VAL A 27 -22.88 -2.53 -7.48
CA VAL A 27 -24.18 -1.93 -7.84
C VAL A 27 -25.30 -2.39 -6.89
N GLN A 28 -25.31 -3.67 -6.52
CA GLN A 28 -26.27 -4.20 -5.56
C GLN A 28 -26.12 -3.54 -4.18
N LEU A 29 -24.89 -3.32 -3.71
CA LEU A 29 -24.65 -2.61 -2.45
C LEU A 29 -25.10 -1.15 -2.53
N LEU A 30 -24.84 -0.46 -3.65
CA LEU A 30 -25.31 0.92 -3.86
C LEU A 30 -26.84 0.99 -3.74
N ALA A 31 -27.56 0.04 -4.32
CA ALA A 31 -29.01 -0.05 -4.15
C ALA A 31 -29.42 -0.33 -2.69
N GLU A 32 -28.71 -1.22 -1.98
CA GLU A 32 -28.97 -1.54 -0.57
C GLU A 32 -28.79 -0.32 0.36
N ILE A 33 -27.88 0.60 0.05
CA ILE A 33 -27.67 1.84 0.83
C ILE A 33 -28.59 2.99 0.39
N GLY A 34 -29.54 2.74 -0.51
CA GLY A 34 -30.51 3.74 -0.98
C GLY A 34 -30.01 4.68 -2.08
N MET A 35 -28.98 4.29 -2.85
CA MET A 35 -28.54 5.05 -4.01
C MET A 35 -29.60 5.00 -5.12
N THR A 36 -29.90 6.13 -5.75
CA THR A 36 -30.89 6.18 -6.83
C THR A 36 -30.37 5.47 -8.09
N ILE A 37 -31.29 5.07 -8.98
CA ILE A 37 -30.93 4.44 -10.26
C ILE A 37 -30.10 5.39 -11.12
N ASP A 38 -30.46 6.67 -11.17
CA ASP A 38 -29.77 7.70 -11.96
C ASP A 38 -28.35 7.96 -11.41
N ASP A 39 -28.20 8.08 -10.09
CA ASP A 39 -26.89 8.23 -9.45
C ASP A 39 -26.02 6.98 -9.70
N THR A 40 -26.61 5.79 -9.57
CA THR A 40 -25.92 4.52 -9.80
C THR A 40 -25.47 4.38 -11.26
N ALA A 41 -26.31 4.75 -12.23
CA ALA A 41 -25.96 4.75 -13.64
C ALA A 41 -24.85 5.77 -13.96
N THR A 42 -24.89 6.93 -13.31
CA THR A 42 -23.85 7.97 -13.42
C THR A 42 -22.51 7.46 -12.87
N ILE A 43 -22.51 6.82 -11.71
CA ILE A 43 -21.31 6.20 -11.13
C ILE A 43 -20.79 5.06 -12.01
N LEU A 44 -21.68 4.20 -12.51
CA LEU A 44 -21.29 3.07 -13.35
C LEU A 44 -20.67 3.52 -14.68
N SER A 45 -21.17 4.61 -15.28
CA SER A 45 -20.64 5.14 -16.55
C SER A 45 -19.36 5.97 -16.39
N SER A 46 -19.19 6.68 -15.27
CA SER A 46 -18.00 7.51 -15.03
C SER A 46 -16.87 6.79 -14.29
N HIS A 47 -17.20 5.78 -13.47
CA HIS A 47 -16.28 5.15 -12.52
C HIS A 47 -16.43 3.61 -12.49
N ALA A 48 -16.72 2.97 -13.63
CA ALA A 48 -16.89 1.51 -13.71
C ALA A 48 -15.71 0.72 -13.10
N HIS A 49 -14.49 1.21 -13.32
CA HIS A 49 -13.24 0.65 -12.81
C HIS A 49 -13.20 0.56 -11.27
N VAL A 50 -13.82 1.53 -10.57
CA VAL A 50 -13.93 1.52 -9.10
C VAL A 50 -14.82 0.36 -8.66
N LEU A 51 -16.00 0.21 -9.27
CA LEU A 51 -16.95 -0.83 -8.90
C LEU A 51 -16.39 -2.24 -9.12
N GLY A 52 -15.70 -2.49 -10.24
CA GLY A 52 -15.18 -3.83 -10.55
C GLY A 52 -13.86 -4.20 -9.88
N SER A 53 -13.17 -3.23 -9.27
CA SER A 53 -11.91 -3.47 -8.54
C SER A 53 -12.12 -3.82 -7.07
N CYS A 54 -13.28 -3.50 -6.50
CA CYS A 54 -13.61 -3.73 -5.09
C CYS A 54 -13.71 -5.21 -4.73
N SER A 55 -13.47 -5.51 -3.45
CA SER A 55 -13.77 -6.80 -2.85
C SER A 55 -14.37 -6.55 -1.48
N TYR A 56 -15.66 -6.86 -1.30
CA TYR A 56 -16.34 -6.68 -0.03
C TYR A 56 -17.11 -7.95 0.36
N LYS A 57 -17.37 -8.13 1.67
CA LYS A 57 -18.14 -9.25 2.23
C LYS A 57 -19.46 -8.73 2.78
N LYS A 58 -20.57 -9.40 2.44
CA LYS A 58 -21.91 -8.81 2.43
C LYS A 58 -22.57 -8.46 3.78
N PRO A 59 -22.35 -9.12 4.93
CA PRO A 59 -23.02 -8.64 6.14
C PRO A 59 -22.22 -7.55 6.89
N ASP A 60 -20.91 -7.44 6.69
CA ASP A 60 -20.07 -6.60 7.56
C ASP A 60 -20.06 -5.11 7.18
N VAL A 61 -20.38 -4.71 5.95
CA VAL A 61 -20.04 -3.34 5.49
C VAL A 61 -20.77 -2.24 6.26
N LEU A 62 -22.07 -2.37 6.48
CA LEU A 62 -22.85 -1.33 7.18
C LEU A 62 -22.58 -1.35 8.69
N GLU A 63 -22.49 -2.54 9.28
CA GLU A 63 -22.21 -2.71 10.72
C GLU A 63 -20.77 -2.33 11.08
N SER A 64 -19.80 -2.62 10.21
CA SER A 64 -18.37 -2.29 10.43
C SER A 64 -18.03 -0.83 10.17
N LEU A 65 -18.85 -0.07 9.43
CA LEU A 65 -18.54 1.33 9.14
C LEU A 65 -19.12 2.30 10.16
N ASN A 66 -20.04 1.87 11.04
CA ASN A 66 -20.74 2.72 12.03
C ASN A 66 -21.28 4.03 11.41
N LEU A 67 -21.68 3.99 10.14
CA LEU A 67 -22.21 5.10 9.36
C LEU A 67 -23.66 4.79 8.98
N SER A 68 -24.52 5.80 8.93
CA SER A 68 -25.86 5.63 8.33
C SER A 68 -25.73 5.39 6.83
N ALA A 69 -26.65 4.60 6.26
CA ALA A 69 -26.72 4.35 4.82
C ALA A 69 -26.80 5.66 4.01
N GLU A 70 -27.56 6.64 4.53
CA GLU A 70 -27.70 7.98 3.96
C GLU A 70 -26.36 8.73 3.89
N ARG A 71 -25.60 8.74 5.00
CA ARG A 71 -24.27 9.38 5.02
C ARG A 71 -23.30 8.71 4.06
N LEU A 72 -23.33 7.38 4.00
CA LEU A 72 -22.51 6.60 3.08
C LEU A 72 -22.86 6.93 1.62
N CYS A 73 -24.14 7.04 1.31
CA CYS A 73 -24.66 7.43 0.00
C CYS A 73 -24.13 8.81 -0.41
N GLU A 74 -24.25 9.82 0.45
CA GLU A 74 -23.75 11.18 0.19
C GLU A 74 -22.23 11.24 -0.05
N ILE A 75 -21.46 10.46 0.73
CA ILE A 75 -20.00 10.37 0.57
C ILE A 75 -19.65 9.81 -0.82
N ILE A 76 -20.32 8.74 -1.24
CA ILE A 76 -20.09 8.09 -2.54
C ILE A 76 -20.56 8.98 -3.69
N LYS A 77 -21.67 9.71 -3.56
CA LYS A 77 -22.13 10.68 -4.58
C LYS A 77 -21.11 11.79 -4.79
N LYS A 78 -20.56 12.32 -3.69
CA LYS A 78 -19.56 13.39 -3.75
C LYS A 78 -18.25 12.94 -4.40
N ASP A 79 -17.84 11.70 -4.15
CA ASP A 79 -16.68 11.09 -4.80
C ASP A 79 -16.86 9.56 -4.90
N PRO A 80 -17.20 9.02 -6.09
CA PRO A 80 -17.44 7.60 -6.27
C PRO A 80 -16.22 6.71 -5.98
N ARG A 81 -15.01 7.28 -6.01
CA ARG A 81 -13.77 6.56 -5.68
C ARG A 81 -13.70 6.17 -4.20
N GLN A 82 -14.48 6.82 -3.33
CA GLN A 82 -14.54 6.49 -1.89
C GLN A 82 -15.13 5.11 -1.65
N PHE A 83 -15.91 4.60 -2.60
CA PHE A 83 -16.55 3.31 -2.52
C PHE A 83 -15.55 2.16 -2.24
N SER A 84 -14.40 2.12 -2.92
CA SER A 84 -13.42 1.05 -2.76
C SER A 84 -12.64 1.11 -1.44
N VAL A 85 -12.40 2.32 -0.94
CA VAL A 85 -11.70 2.57 0.32
C VAL A 85 -12.56 2.16 1.50
N LEU A 86 -13.84 2.60 1.48
CA LEU A 86 -14.83 2.27 2.51
C LEU A 86 -14.98 0.75 2.66
N LEU A 87 -15.04 0.04 1.54
CA LEU A 87 -15.22 -1.41 1.52
C LEU A 87 -13.99 -2.25 1.91
N SER A 88 -12.80 -1.64 1.89
CA SER A 88 -11.54 -2.32 2.22
C SER A 88 -11.09 -2.06 3.67
N SER A 89 -11.76 -1.13 4.36
CA SER A 89 -11.53 -0.77 5.75
C SER A 89 -11.98 -1.90 6.69
N LYS A 90 -11.11 -2.33 7.63
CA LYS A 90 -11.45 -3.31 8.68
C LYS A 90 -11.59 -2.70 10.07
N ASN A 91 -11.20 -1.44 10.27
CA ASN A 91 -11.13 -0.79 11.58
C ASN A 91 -11.84 0.55 11.55
N VAL A 92 -12.88 0.69 12.36
CA VAL A 92 -13.75 1.86 12.50
C VAL A 92 -13.02 3.04 13.17
N ASP A 93 -12.05 2.74 14.04
CA ASP A 93 -11.36 3.73 14.88
C ASP A 93 -10.46 4.71 14.09
N ASN A 94 -10.19 4.42 12.82
CA ASN A 94 -9.41 5.28 11.92
C ASN A 94 -10.26 5.91 10.82
N LEU A 95 -11.60 5.86 10.92
CA LEU A 95 -12.48 6.49 9.96
C LEU A 95 -12.26 8.02 10.01
N PRO A 96 -11.65 8.63 8.98
CA PRO A 96 -11.35 10.04 9.01
C PRO A 96 -12.66 10.83 9.09
N LYS A 97 -12.65 11.98 9.77
CA LYS A 97 -13.69 12.99 9.58
C LYS A 97 -13.74 13.27 8.07
N PHE A 98 -14.82 12.85 7.41
CA PHE A 98 -14.94 12.76 5.94
C PHE A 98 -15.01 14.15 5.29
N ASP A 99 -13.89 14.87 5.29
CA ASP A 99 -13.68 16.01 4.41
C ASP A 99 -13.16 15.44 3.09
N GLY A 100 -13.99 15.50 2.05
CA GLY A 100 -13.84 14.77 0.77
C GLY A 100 -12.61 15.05 -0.10
N ASN A 101 -11.47 15.48 0.47
CA ASN A 101 -10.21 15.73 -0.22
C ASN A 101 -9.19 14.57 -0.08
N PHE A 102 -9.46 13.63 0.83
CA PHE A 102 -8.61 12.47 1.13
C PHE A 102 -8.15 11.67 -0.10
N LEU A 103 -9.05 11.42 -1.03
CA LEU A 103 -8.75 10.61 -2.22
C LEU A 103 -8.00 11.41 -3.27
N GLN A 104 -8.16 12.73 -3.31
CA GLN A 104 -7.31 13.60 -4.11
C GLN A 104 -5.87 13.57 -3.61
N GLU A 105 -5.64 13.55 -2.30
CA GLU A 105 -4.30 13.41 -1.72
C GLU A 105 -3.66 12.07 -2.06
N LYS A 106 -4.41 10.97 -1.95
CA LYS A 106 -3.94 9.64 -2.39
C LYS A 106 -3.67 9.58 -3.90
N THR A 107 -4.53 10.19 -4.70
CA THR A 107 -4.37 10.26 -6.16
C THR A 107 -3.10 11.05 -6.50
N LYS A 108 -2.90 12.22 -5.88
CA LYS A 108 -1.66 13.01 -6.02
C LYS A 108 -0.43 12.22 -5.61
N PHE A 109 -0.50 11.47 -4.51
CA PHE A 109 0.60 10.62 -4.06
C PHE A 109 0.92 9.51 -5.09
N LEU A 110 -0.09 8.82 -5.62
CA LEU A 110 0.12 7.79 -6.64
C LEU A 110 0.66 8.35 -7.95
N LEU A 111 0.20 9.54 -8.36
CA LEU A 111 0.76 10.24 -9.52
C LEU A 111 2.23 10.59 -9.29
N LYS A 112 2.62 11.04 -8.09
CA LYS A 112 4.04 11.26 -7.73
C LYS A 112 4.87 9.98 -7.77
N LEU A 113 4.27 8.82 -7.45
CA LEU A 113 4.94 7.53 -7.61
C LEU A 113 5.05 7.10 -9.09
N GLY A 114 4.37 7.78 -10.02
CA GLY A 114 4.42 7.49 -11.46
C GLY A 114 3.29 6.61 -11.98
N PHE A 115 2.21 6.43 -11.23
CA PHE A 115 1.02 5.72 -11.73
C PHE A 115 0.19 6.60 -12.68
N VAL A 116 -0.44 5.98 -13.66
CA VAL A 116 -1.30 6.66 -14.65
C VAL A 116 -2.70 6.86 -14.09
N GLU A 117 -3.23 8.07 -14.21
CA GLU A 117 -4.57 8.41 -13.73
C GLU A 117 -5.67 7.58 -14.41
N ASN A 118 -6.69 7.16 -13.64
CA ASN A 118 -7.82 6.36 -14.10
C ASN A 118 -7.45 5.00 -14.72
N SER A 119 -6.23 4.52 -14.49
CA SER A 119 -5.83 3.18 -14.90
C SER A 119 -6.36 2.11 -13.94
N ASP A 120 -6.60 0.90 -14.45
CA ASP A 120 -6.93 -0.26 -13.63
C ASP A 120 -5.82 -0.58 -12.60
N GLU A 121 -4.57 -0.24 -12.92
CA GLU A 121 -3.43 -0.38 -12.02
C GLU A 121 -3.54 0.59 -10.84
N MET A 122 -3.77 1.88 -11.09
CA MET A 122 -3.97 2.87 -10.04
C MET A 122 -5.17 2.52 -9.16
N ALA A 123 -6.27 2.04 -9.74
CA ALA A 123 -7.45 1.58 -9.00
C ALA A 123 -7.14 0.41 -8.05
N LYS A 124 -6.30 -0.55 -8.49
CA LYS A 124 -5.82 -1.64 -7.64
C LYS A 124 -4.93 -1.13 -6.52
N GLU A 125 -4.03 -0.21 -6.81
CA GLU A 125 -3.14 0.38 -5.80
C GLU A 125 -3.91 1.20 -4.76
N HIS A 126 -4.94 1.96 -5.17
CA HIS A 126 -5.83 2.65 -4.24
C HIS A 126 -6.42 1.71 -3.16
N CYS A 127 -6.76 0.48 -3.53
CA CYS A 127 -7.29 -0.53 -2.59
C CYS A 127 -6.22 -1.06 -1.62
N LYS A 128 -4.93 -0.96 -1.96
CA LYS A 128 -3.82 -1.45 -1.12
C LYS A 128 -3.45 -0.44 -0.03
N PHE A 129 -3.63 0.86 -0.25
CA PHE A 129 -3.31 1.89 0.74
C PHE A 129 -4.44 2.10 1.75
N ARG A 130 -4.14 1.92 3.04
CA ARG A 130 -5.07 2.10 4.17
C ARG A 130 -4.80 3.40 4.93
N GLY A 131 -5.80 3.89 5.66
CA GLY A 131 -5.69 5.11 6.49
C GLY A 131 -5.89 6.40 5.69
N ARG A 132 -5.66 7.56 6.37
CA ARG A 132 -5.83 8.97 5.89
C ARG A 132 -4.92 9.33 4.70
N GLY A 133 -5.26 10.40 3.98
CA GLY A 133 -4.80 10.67 2.60
C GLY A 133 -3.43 11.34 2.58
N ASP A 134 -3.13 12.02 3.67
CA ASP A 134 -1.86 12.59 4.08
C ASP A 134 -0.85 11.53 4.55
N GLN A 135 -1.32 10.46 5.21
CA GLN A 135 -0.46 9.42 5.80
C GLN A 135 0.50 8.75 4.80
N PRO A 136 0.11 8.45 3.54
CA PRO A 136 1.04 7.94 2.55
C PRO A 136 2.27 8.81 2.33
N GLN A 137 2.08 10.12 2.24
CA GLN A 137 3.17 11.06 2.07
C GLN A 137 4.04 11.12 3.33
N GLU A 138 3.44 11.17 4.52
CA GLU A 138 4.17 11.18 5.80
C GLU A 138 5.09 9.95 5.94
N ARG A 139 4.60 8.77 5.57
CA ARG A 139 5.36 7.51 5.63
C ARG A 139 6.45 7.45 4.57
N PHE A 140 6.19 7.99 3.38
CA PHE A 140 7.20 8.18 2.34
C PHE A 140 8.33 9.08 2.84
N ASP A 141 7.97 10.25 3.39
CA ASP A 141 8.92 11.23 3.89
C ASP A 141 9.74 10.66 5.06
N CYS A 142 9.14 9.80 5.90
CA CYS A 142 9.89 9.09 6.94
C CYS A 142 11.03 8.22 6.39
N LEU A 143 10.84 7.57 5.25
CA LEU A 143 11.87 6.75 4.61
C LEU A 143 12.94 7.62 3.94
N ALA A 144 12.51 8.71 3.27
CA ALA A 144 13.43 9.66 2.65
C ALA A 144 14.30 10.37 3.70
N ASN A 145 13.69 10.83 4.79
CA ASN A 145 14.38 11.48 5.91
C ASN A 145 15.30 10.53 6.68
N ALA A 146 15.13 9.21 6.54
CA ALA A 146 16.08 8.23 7.09
C ALA A 146 17.39 8.16 6.27
N GLY A 147 17.43 8.77 5.08
CA GLY A 147 18.61 8.84 4.22
C GLY A 147 18.47 8.11 2.88
N LEU A 148 17.30 7.54 2.57
CA LEU A 148 17.05 6.94 1.24
C LEU A 148 16.70 8.02 0.23
N ASP A 149 17.19 7.88 -1.01
CA ASP A 149 16.78 8.79 -2.08
C ASP A 149 15.33 8.54 -2.49
N CYS A 150 14.64 9.61 -2.92
CA CYS A 150 13.22 9.56 -3.26
C CYS A 150 12.90 8.52 -4.35
N HIS A 151 13.79 8.30 -5.32
CA HIS A 151 13.56 7.34 -6.40
C HIS A 151 13.59 5.91 -5.85
N THR A 152 14.58 5.57 -5.03
CA THR A 152 14.67 4.29 -4.33
C THR A 152 13.49 4.04 -3.42
N VAL A 153 13.03 5.06 -2.68
CA VAL A 153 11.82 4.95 -1.85
C VAL A 153 10.60 4.66 -2.73
N SER A 154 10.45 5.33 -3.87
CA SER A 154 9.36 5.08 -4.82
C SER A 154 9.37 3.63 -5.34
N GLU A 155 10.52 3.12 -5.77
CA GLU A 155 10.64 1.74 -6.28
C GLU A 155 10.41 0.70 -5.17
N MET A 156 10.90 0.97 -3.97
CA MET A 156 10.63 0.14 -2.79
C MET A 156 9.13 0.08 -2.46
N ILE A 157 8.41 1.20 -2.55
CA ILE A 157 6.97 1.23 -2.32
C ILE A 157 6.20 0.55 -3.46
N LYS A 158 6.60 0.72 -4.72
CA LYS A 158 5.95 0.01 -5.85
C LYS A 158 6.09 -1.51 -5.70
N SER A 159 7.26 -1.99 -5.28
CA SER A 159 7.49 -3.42 -5.05
C SER A 159 6.73 -3.95 -3.83
N VAL A 160 6.62 -3.15 -2.75
CA VAL A 160 5.90 -3.53 -1.53
C VAL A 160 4.97 -2.38 -1.06
N PRO A 161 3.79 -2.19 -1.69
CA PRO A 161 2.91 -1.05 -1.40
C PRO A 161 2.41 -0.99 0.04
N THR A 162 2.36 -2.15 0.71
CA THR A 162 1.91 -2.27 2.09
C THR A 162 2.85 -1.63 3.10
N ILE A 163 4.06 -1.20 2.72
CA ILE A 163 4.99 -0.47 3.61
C ILE A 163 4.33 0.82 4.08
N ILE A 164 3.62 1.45 3.15
CA ILE A 164 2.87 2.67 3.38
C ILE A 164 1.63 2.44 4.24
N ASN A 165 1.38 1.24 4.77
CA ASN A 165 0.34 1.01 5.77
C ASN A 165 0.90 0.90 7.20
N LEU A 166 2.22 0.92 7.38
CA LEU A 166 2.87 0.86 8.69
C LEU A 166 2.83 2.23 9.38
N SER A 167 2.79 2.26 10.71
CA SER A 167 2.94 3.54 11.44
C SER A 167 4.37 4.07 11.29
N VAL A 168 4.50 5.40 11.29
CA VAL A 168 5.81 6.09 11.24
C VAL A 168 6.71 5.61 12.39
N ASP A 169 6.16 5.46 13.59
CA ASP A 169 6.91 4.97 14.75
C ASP A 169 7.45 3.56 14.54
N LEU A 170 6.68 2.67 13.91
CA LEU A 170 7.11 1.31 13.63
C LEU A 170 8.23 1.29 12.57
N ILE A 171 8.10 2.11 11.53
CA ILE A 171 9.15 2.28 10.50
C ILE A 171 10.45 2.76 11.16
N LYS A 172 10.38 3.86 11.93
CA LYS A 172 11.55 4.41 12.64
C LYS A 172 12.18 3.39 13.59
N LYS A 173 11.37 2.69 14.39
CA LYS A 173 11.84 1.67 15.32
C LYS A 173 12.59 0.53 14.61
N LYS A 174 12.10 0.11 13.44
CA LYS A 174 12.72 -0.96 12.65
C LYS A 174 14.00 -0.52 11.96
N ILE A 175 14.02 0.69 11.40
CA ILE A 175 15.24 1.28 10.85
C ILE A 175 16.29 1.44 11.96
N GLY A 176 15.92 1.97 13.12
CA GLY A 176 16.83 2.08 14.27
C GLY A 176 17.37 0.73 14.72
N TYR A 177 16.55 -0.33 14.69
CA TYR A 177 17.02 -1.69 14.99
C TYR A 177 18.01 -2.21 13.94
N LEU A 178 17.73 -2.00 12.65
CA LEU A 178 18.61 -2.40 11.56
C LEU A 178 20.01 -1.75 11.67
N LEU A 179 20.03 -0.42 11.85
CA LEU A 179 21.26 0.36 11.87
C LEU A 179 22.04 0.15 13.18
N ASN A 180 21.38 0.33 14.33
CA ASN A 180 22.09 0.45 15.60
C ASN A 180 22.31 -0.89 16.31
N HIS A 181 21.42 -1.87 16.11
CA HIS A 181 21.53 -3.17 16.79
C HIS A 181 22.07 -4.28 15.90
N LEU A 182 21.68 -4.29 14.62
CA LEU A 182 22.17 -5.30 13.69
C LEU A 182 23.43 -4.87 12.94
N GLY A 183 23.72 -3.56 12.90
CA GLY A 183 24.89 -3.00 12.21
C GLY A 183 24.82 -3.10 10.69
N TYR A 184 23.61 -3.29 10.12
CA TYR A 184 23.43 -3.30 8.68
C TYR A 184 23.28 -1.88 8.15
N PRO A 185 23.82 -1.59 6.95
CA PRO A 185 23.63 -0.29 6.32
C PRO A 185 22.19 -0.15 5.82
N LEU A 186 21.71 1.09 5.65
CA LEU A 186 20.30 1.40 5.32
C LEU A 186 19.87 0.77 3.99
N GLU A 187 20.78 0.64 3.05
CA GLU A 187 20.61 0.03 1.73
C GLU A 187 20.15 -1.44 1.83
N SER A 188 20.45 -2.11 2.95
CA SER A 188 19.95 -3.47 3.22
C SER A 188 18.42 -3.51 3.28
N LEU A 189 17.80 -2.40 3.70
CA LEU A 189 16.35 -2.25 3.71
C LEU A 189 15.77 -2.22 2.29
N VAL A 190 16.48 -1.59 1.35
CA VAL A 190 16.08 -1.51 -0.05
C VAL A 190 16.10 -2.89 -0.71
N VAL A 191 17.14 -3.67 -0.41
CA VAL A 191 17.28 -5.05 -0.91
C VAL A 191 16.22 -5.97 -0.30
N PHE A 192 15.83 -5.73 0.95
CA PHE A 192 14.85 -6.57 1.64
C PHE A 192 13.78 -5.75 2.40
N PRO A 193 12.84 -5.11 1.68
CA PRO A 193 11.86 -4.20 2.29
C PRO A 193 10.87 -4.92 3.21
N THR A 194 10.69 -6.22 2.99
CA THR A 194 9.81 -7.07 3.81
C THR A 194 10.29 -7.21 5.25
N PHE A 195 11.54 -6.83 5.56
CA PHE A 195 12.06 -6.63 6.92
C PHE A 195 11.09 -5.83 7.80
N LEU A 196 10.43 -4.81 7.22
CA LEU A 196 9.52 -3.92 7.94
C LEU A 196 8.28 -4.60 8.52
N PHE A 197 7.95 -5.82 8.08
CA PHE A 197 6.73 -6.53 8.52
C PHE A 197 6.99 -7.63 9.54
N TYR A 198 8.24 -8.01 9.77
CA TYR A 198 8.54 -9.08 10.73
C TYR A 198 8.21 -8.64 12.15
N ASP A 199 7.75 -9.56 12.99
CA ASP A 199 7.55 -9.26 14.40
C ASP A 199 8.89 -8.92 15.08
N MET A 200 8.91 -7.82 15.86
CA MET A 200 10.14 -7.31 16.47
C MET A 200 10.76 -8.28 17.47
N GLU A 201 9.94 -8.94 18.30
CA GLU A 201 10.44 -9.84 19.33
C GLU A 201 10.97 -11.13 18.70
N LYS A 202 10.28 -11.67 17.69
CA LYS A 202 10.79 -12.80 16.90
C LYS A 202 12.10 -12.47 16.19
N MET A 203 12.25 -11.27 15.62
CA MET A 203 13.52 -10.86 15.00
C MET A 203 14.64 -10.82 16.03
N LYS A 204 14.41 -10.15 17.18
CA LYS A 204 15.40 -10.08 18.26
C LYS A 204 15.87 -11.46 18.69
N LEU A 205 14.94 -12.40 18.95
CA LEU A 205 15.29 -13.77 19.33
C LEU A 205 16.16 -14.49 18.29
N ARG A 206 15.81 -14.35 16.99
CA ARG A 206 16.57 -14.97 15.90
C ARG A 206 17.96 -14.37 15.76
N PHE A 207 18.08 -13.06 15.86
CA PHE A 207 19.38 -12.39 15.78
C PHE A 207 20.23 -12.66 17.02
N SER A 208 19.64 -12.71 18.22
CA SER A 208 20.36 -13.13 19.43
C SER A 208 20.92 -14.55 19.31
N MET A 209 20.13 -15.49 18.79
CA MET A 209 20.60 -16.85 18.51
C MET A 209 21.73 -16.85 17.47
N TYR A 210 21.59 -16.08 16.39
CA TYR A 210 22.61 -15.96 15.36
C TYR A 210 23.92 -15.38 15.91
N PHE A 211 23.88 -14.30 16.69
CA PHE A 211 25.07 -13.72 17.30
C PHE A 211 25.73 -14.66 18.30
N TRP A 212 24.93 -15.32 19.15
CA TRP A 212 25.41 -16.35 20.07
C TRP A 212 26.12 -17.50 19.34
N LEU A 213 25.57 -17.94 18.20
CA LEU A 213 26.23 -18.94 17.35
C LEU A 213 27.49 -18.36 16.71
N LYS A 214 27.44 -17.16 16.14
CA LYS A 214 28.58 -16.53 15.45
C LYS A 214 29.78 -16.36 16.39
N GLU A 215 29.54 -15.94 17.64
CA GLU A 215 30.57 -15.82 18.68
C GLU A 215 31.20 -17.17 19.04
N ARG A 216 30.44 -18.27 18.94
CA ARG A 216 30.88 -19.62 19.31
C ARG A 216 31.40 -20.46 18.14
N VAL A 217 31.01 -20.13 16.91
CA VAL A 217 31.38 -20.82 15.67
C VAL A 217 32.75 -20.38 15.13
N VAL A 218 33.43 -19.42 15.78
CA VAL A 218 34.88 -19.20 15.57
C VAL A 218 35.71 -20.48 15.85
N VAL A 219 35.13 -21.52 16.50
CA VAL A 219 35.76 -22.85 16.68
C VAL A 219 35.13 -23.95 15.80
N ILE A 220 34.68 -23.65 14.58
CA ILE A 220 34.49 -24.70 13.58
C ILE A 220 35.03 -24.23 12.23
N HIS A 221 36.27 -24.61 11.93
CA HIS A 221 36.79 -24.63 10.55
C HIS A 221 35.95 -25.59 9.71
N THR A 222 34.90 -25.07 9.07
CA THR A 222 34.20 -25.80 8.03
C THR A 222 34.82 -25.43 6.68
N ASN A 223 35.73 -26.29 6.23
CA ASN A 223 36.15 -26.35 4.84
C ASN A 223 34.89 -26.46 3.96
N LYS A 224 34.74 -25.53 3.00
CA LYS A 224 33.70 -25.50 1.95
C LYS A 224 32.32 -24.93 2.31
N ARG A 225 32.22 -23.60 2.43
CA ARG A 225 31.10 -22.84 1.83
C ARG A 225 31.62 -21.51 1.30
N LYS A 226 31.52 -21.29 0.00
CA LYS A 226 31.79 -19.98 -0.63
C LYS A 226 30.83 -18.97 0.00
N MET A 227 31.35 -18.15 0.91
CA MET A 227 30.69 -16.89 1.26
C MET A 227 30.76 -16.01 0.02
N VAL A 228 29.61 -15.65 -0.54
CA VAL A 228 29.54 -14.53 -1.48
C VAL A 228 29.83 -13.29 -0.64
N ASN A 229 31.07 -12.82 -0.75
CA ASN A 229 31.54 -11.60 -0.13
C ASN A 229 30.80 -10.43 -0.78
N ILE A 230 29.80 -9.88 -0.10
CA ILE A 230 29.31 -8.53 -0.40
C ILE A 230 30.06 -7.60 0.55
N TYR A 231 31.34 -7.37 0.26
CA TYR A 231 31.99 -6.12 0.67
C TYR A 231 31.79 -5.17 -0.50
N CYS A 232 30.98 -4.13 -0.28
CA CYS A 232 31.06 -2.94 -1.11
C CYS A 232 32.47 -2.37 -0.93
N SER A 233 33.30 -2.50 -1.95
CA SER A 233 34.60 -1.85 -2.03
C SER A 233 34.42 -0.33 -2.00
N LEU A 234 34.71 0.28 -0.86
CA LEU A 234 35.13 1.67 -0.80
C LEU A 234 36.64 1.68 -0.54
N GLU A 235 37.39 1.36 -1.58
CA GLU A 235 38.80 1.76 -1.67
C GLU A 235 38.82 3.24 -2.04
N HIS A 236 38.86 4.11 -1.03
CA HIS A 236 39.41 5.44 -1.26
C HIS A 236 40.93 5.30 -1.34
N ASN A 237 41.42 5.39 -2.58
CA ASN A 237 42.80 5.70 -2.90
C ASN A 237 43.28 6.89 -2.06
N SER A 238 44.19 6.66 -1.13
CA SER A 238 45.20 7.64 -0.71
C SER A 238 46.58 7.12 -1.08
N GLY A 239 46.84 7.14 -2.39
CA GLY A 239 48.19 7.10 -2.93
C GLY A 239 48.87 8.46 -2.71
N ILE A 240 49.89 8.45 -1.86
CA ILE A 240 51.22 9.07 -2.03
C ILE A 240 51.33 10.15 -3.11
N LEU A 241 51.71 11.37 -2.70
CA LEU A 241 52.66 12.25 -3.41
C LEU A 241 53.08 13.41 -2.48
N GLY A 242 54.39 13.56 -2.27
CA GLY A 242 55.02 14.73 -1.65
C GLY A 242 55.75 14.45 -0.36
#